data_AF-A0A6J6UUQ1-F1
#
_entry.id   AF-A0A6J6UUQ1-F1
#
_cell.length_a   1.000
_cell.length_b   1.000
_cell.length_c   1.000
_cell.angle_alpha   90.00
_cell.angle_beta   90.00
_cell.angle_gamma   90.00
#
_symmetry.space_group_name_H-M   'P 1'
#
loop_
_entity.id
_entity.type
_entity.pdbx_description
1 polymer ?
#
loop_
_entity_poly.entity_id
_entity_poly.type
_entity_poly.pdbx_seq_one_letter_code
_entity_poly.pdbx_strand_id
1 'polypeptide(L)' 'MDVQKLGEGRVHDQFDVSLEDADLLGEVELTTNLIIAASECDEHLSQAEIDSILGVVPQPRTEA' A
#
# COMPACT_ATOMS: atom_id res chain seq x y z
N MET A 1 11.22 7.24 -38.88
CA MET A 1 11.12 6.04 -38.02
C MET A 1 11.75 6.44 -36.71
N ASP A 2 10.95 7.09 -35.88
CA ASP A 2 11.41 7.78 -34.67
C ASP A 2 11.02 6.91 -33.49
N VAL A 3 11.96 6.04 -33.11
CA VAL A 3 11.82 5.00 -32.07
C VAL A 3 11.90 5.57 -30.65
N GLN A 4 11.38 6.78 -30.43
CA GLN A 4 11.46 7.48 -29.13
C GLN A 4 10.10 8.04 -28.68
N LYS A 5 9.00 7.33 -28.99
CA LYS A 5 7.65 7.73 -28.55
C LYS A 5 6.83 6.54 -28.06
N LEU A 6 7.44 5.69 -27.24
CA LEU A 6 6.81 4.55 -26.58
C LEU A 6 7.47 4.39 -25.21
N GLY A 7 6.94 4.99 -24.14
CA GLY A 7 7.40 4.59 -22.80
C GLY A 7 7.04 5.43 -21.58
N GLU A 8 6.60 6.68 -21.70
CA GLU A 8 6.52 7.56 -20.52
C GLU A 8 5.16 8.28 -20.38
N GLY A 9 4.06 7.55 -20.48
CA GLY A 9 2.73 8.17 -20.48
C GLY A 9 1.61 7.39 -19.78
N ARG A 10 1.93 6.42 -18.92
CA ARG A 10 0.87 5.60 -18.27
C ARG A 10 1.02 5.39 -16.76
N VAL A 11 2.11 5.85 -16.15
CA VAL A 11 2.35 5.67 -14.71
C VAL A 11 2.12 6.98 -13.93
N HIS A 12 2.10 8.13 -14.62
CA HIS A 12 1.94 9.42 -13.95
C HIS A 12 0.47 9.72 -13.56
N ASP A 13 -0.51 9.06 -14.17
CA ASP A 13 -1.94 9.36 -13.97
C ASP A 13 -2.61 8.45 -12.90
N GLN A 14 -1.98 7.32 -12.54
CA GLN A 14 -2.49 6.40 -11.52
C GLN A 14 -2.21 6.90 -10.09
N PHE A 15 -1.21 7.76 -9.94
CA PHE A 15 -0.83 8.37 -8.66
C PHE A 15 -1.25 9.85 -8.57
N ASP A 16 -1.83 10.42 -9.63
CA ASP A 16 -2.37 11.78 -9.68
C ASP A 16 -3.87 11.79 -9.37
N VAL A 17 -4.29 10.91 -8.45
CA VAL A 17 -5.60 11.01 -7.82
C VAL A 17 -5.52 12.25 -6.95
N SER A 18 -6.42 13.22 -7.16
CA SER A 18 -6.47 14.45 -6.38
C SER A 18 -6.34 14.09 -4.90
N LEU A 19 -5.21 14.45 -4.28
CA LEU A 19 -4.83 14.30 -2.86
C LEU A 19 -5.84 14.90 -1.86
N GLU A 20 -7.05 15.25 -2.32
CA GLU A 20 -8.17 15.80 -1.58
C GLU A 20 -9.06 14.73 -0.95
N ASP A 21 -8.93 13.46 -1.36
CA ASP A 21 -9.62 12.35 -0.71
C ASP A 21 -8.78 11.84 0.46
N ALA A 22 -9.13 12.31 1.66
CA ALA A 22 -8.43 11.98 2.91
C ALA A 22 -8.47 10.47 3.22
N ASP A 23 -9.51 9.76 2.78
CA ASP A 23 -9.63 8.32 2.97
C ASP A 23 -8.64 7.57 2.06
N LEU A 24 -8.52 8.01 0.80
CA LEU A 24 -7.55 7.47 -0.14
C LEU A 24 -6.09 7.75 0.30
N LEU A 25 -5.82 8.94 0.83
CA LEU A 25 -4.50 9.28 1.36
C LEU A 25 -4.11 8.34 2.52
N GLY A 26 -5.08 8.01 3.38
CA GLY A 26 -4.88 7.04 4.46
C GLY A 26 -4.54 5.64 3.94
N GLU A 27 -5.17 5.19 2.85
CA GLU A 27 -4.86 3.89 2.22
C GLU A 27 -3.45 3.87 1.61
N VAL A 28 -3.03 4.96 0.98
CA VAL A 28 -1.68 5.09 0.41
C VAL A 28 -0.62 5.08 1.51
N GLU A 29 -0.85 5.80 2.60
CA GLU A 29 0.05 5.81 3.76
C GLU A 29 0.16 4.41 4.37
N LEU A 30 -0.97 3.73 4.57
CA LEU A 30 -1.03 2.37 5.09
C LEU A 30 -0.24 1.38 4.22
N THR A 31 -0.46 1.43 2.91
CA THR A 31 0.24 0.59 1.94
C THR A 31 1.75 0.86 1.95
N THR A 32 2.13 2.14 2.02
CA THR A 32 3.53 2.56 2.12
C THR A 32 4.20 2.01 3.38
N ASN A 33 3.52 2.13 4.53
CA ASN A 33 4.02 1.61 5.81
C ASN A 33 4.23 0.08 5.78
N LEU A 34 3.34 -0.66 5.13
CA LEU A 34 3.51 -2.10 4.91
C LEU A 34 4.71 -2.43 4.03
N ILE A 35 4.88 -1.71 2.92
CA ILE A 35 6.01 -1.92 2.00
C ILE A 35 7.34 -1.66 2.72
N ILE A 36 7.43 -0.57 3.47
CA ILE A 36 8.63 -0.23 4.25
C ILE A 36 8.90 -1.31 5.28
N ALA A 37 7.91 -1.67 6.11
CA ALA A 37 8.06 -2.69 7.15
C ALA A 37 8.50 -4.05 6.57
N ALA A 38 7.92 -4.45 5.43
CA ALA A 38 8.31 -5.69 4.76
C ALA A 38 9.72 -5.60 4.13
N SER A 39 10.16 -4.41 3.71
CA SER A 39 11.48 -4.19 3.11
C SER A 39 12.59 -4.09 4.16
N GLU A 40 12.26 -3.62 5.38
CA GLU A 40 13.18 -3.49 6.50
C GLU A 40 13.25 -4.76 7.37
N CYS A 41 12.30 -5.69 7.21
CA CYS A 41 12.34 -6.98 7.85
C CYS A 41 13.23 -7.95 7.05
N ASP A 42 14.23 -8.54 7.71
CA ASP A 42 15.08 -9.56 7.09
C ASP A 42 14.32 -10.88 6.79
N GLU A 43 13.22 -11.13 7.53
CA GLU A 43 12.31 -12.27 7.34
C GLU A 43 10.88 -11.80 7.06
N HIS A 44 9.91 -12.72 7.03
CA HIS A 44 8.51 -12.35 6.83
C HIS A 44 7.93 -11.69 8.10
N LEU A 45 7.18 -10.60 7.92
CA LEU A 45 6.40 -9.99 8.99
C LEU A 45 5.45 -11.01 9.63
N SER A 46 5.40 -11.01 10.96
CA SER A 46 4.43 -11.83 11.68
C SER A 46 3.02 -11.25 11.52
N GLN A 47 2.00 -12.09 11.71
CA GLN A 47 0.60 -11.64 11.64
C GLN A 47 0.32 -10.51 12.64
N ALA A 48 0.92 -10.56 13.84
CA ALA A 48 0.73 -9.53 14.86
C ALA A 48 1.31 -8.17 14.42
N GLU A 49 2.43 -8.16 13.72
CA GLU A 49 3.03 -6.94 13.17
C GLU A 49 2.19 -6.37 12.02
N ILE A 50 1.72 -7.24 11.13
CA ILE A 50 0.80 -6.86 10.05
C ILE A 50 -0.48 -6.25 10.64
N ASP A 51 -1.09 -6.90 11.62
CA ASP A 51 -2.31 -6.43 12.29
C ASP A 51 -2.08 -5.07 12.98
N SER A 52 -0.91 -4.89 13.61
CA SER A 52 -0.53 -3.61 14.23
C SER A 52 -0.39 -2.49 13.20
N ILE A 53 0.20 -2.76 12.03
CA ILE A 53 0.36 -1.77 10.95
C ILE A 53 -1.00 -1.44 10.33
N LEU A 54 -1.84 -2.45 10.12
CA LEU A 54 -3.20 -2.31 9.58
C LEU A 54 -4.20 -1.72 10.60
N GLY A 55 -3.82 -1.58 11.87
CA GLY A 55 -4.71 -1.15 12.95
C GLY A 55 -5.85 -2.15 13.23
N VAL A 56 -5.66 -3.42 12.86
CA VAL A 56 -6.67 -4.47 13.03
C VAL A 56 -6.58 -5.02 14.46
N VAL A 57 -7.71 -5.04 15.16
CA VAL A 57 -7.84 -5.74 16.43
C VAL A 57 -8.35 -7.16 16.16
N PRO A 58 -7.63 -8.21 16.60
CA PRO A 58 -8.07 -9.58 16.38
C PRO A 58 -9.48 -9.79 16.93
N GLN A 59 -10.43 -10.09 16.06
CA GLN A 59 -11.77 -10.48 16.48
C GLN A 59 -11.80 -12.00 16.68
N PRO A 60 -12.37 -12.52 17.78
CA PRO A 60 -12.60 -13.95 17.91
C PRO A 60 -13.47 -14.40 16.74
N ARG A 61 -12.97 -15.38 15.98
CA ARG A 61 -13.72 -16.00 14.89
C ARG A 61 -15.06 -16.49 15.45
N THR A 62 -16.14 -15.79 15.15
CA THR A 62 -17.48 -16.25 15.47
C THR A 62 -17.82 -17.30 14.41
N GLU A 63 -17.56 -18.55 14.72
CA GLU A 63 -18.08 -19.68 13.96
C GLU A 63 -19.59 -19.76 14.26
N ALA A 64 -20.41 -19.57 13.22
CA ALA A 64 -21.86 -19.71 13.27
C ALA A 64 -22.29 -21.12 12.84
#